data_AF-A0A363U3Z3-F1
#
_entry.id   AF-A0A363U3Z3-F1
#
_cell.length_a   1.000
_cell.length_b   1.000
_cell.length_c   1.000
_cell.angle_alpha   90.00
_cell.angle_beta   90.00
_cell.angle_gamma   90.00
#
_symmetry.space_group_name_H-M   'P 1'
#
loop_
_entity.id
_entity.type
_entity.pdbx_description
1 polymer ?
#
loop_
_entity_poly.entity_id
_entity_poly.type
_entity_poly.pdbx_seq_one_letter_code
_entity_poly.pdbx_strand_id
1 'polypeptide(L)'
;MACRMMSFFNGIIPSKSKTPSSLSAVPKGAPRCRRFWISTISHLRWTWNPPASSSNMDRFKFIRSQRNNMRIIFLVITLILSSCGVRVSETNAATETPFVVTATLPSTLTPRPSETPLPPPPQPTAVPVEGTTSTQLNVRAEPSTASEVLGIIPANTRVEIVGRDPGENWWQILYPEGVDGRGWVTAQYVTTAGSPKVPVIGGAESESGSGASAIVIQQLNIRSGPGTSFNSLGILNADDVVTLTGRNSTGSWLQIEYPAGPDGRGWVNAGFVKASGVEVLPIVSDAGEVIGTGTPADTPLPPTPTVVPAPPDDDSAESPVKTVIFYRAGTNTLIYNGDVSTPVGDPEDWIAVTPYSEKILLEVSCSGSDVLVELMQSGQPLATVSEIRCGSQLVVPVESDQAVLVHVSALADGLQSYSSYTLKVSTIQ
;
A
#
# COMPACT_ATOMS: atom_id res chain seq x y z
N MET A 1 35.13 26.90 67.56
CA MET A 1 35.45 27.76 66.39
C MET A 1 34.14 28.35 65.87
N ALA A 2 34.16 29.68 65.65
CA ALA A 2 33.08 30.62 65.28
C ALA A 2 32.01 30.08 64.30
N CYS A 3 30.71 30.41 64.31
CA CYS A 3 29.90 31.58 64.72
C CYS A 3 29.98 32.83 63.80
N ARG A 4 28.91 33.08 63.02
CA ARG A 4 28.28 34.37 62.59
C ARG A 4 27.27 34.06 61.48
N MET A 5 25.95 34.27 61.52
CA MET A 5 25.03 35.20 62.20
C MET A 5 24.99 36.64 61.66
N MET A 6 23.74 37.13 61.49
CA MET A 6 23.17 38.46 61.14
C MET A 6 22.79 38.64 59.66
N SER A 7 21.52 38.64 59.22
CA SER A 7 20.23 39.21 59.70
C SER A 7 20.08 40.72 59.47
N PHE A 8 19.02 41.13 58.76
CA PHE A 8 17.96 42.12 59.12
C PHE A 8 17.08 42.40 57.85
N PHE A 9 15.83 41.97 57.73
CA PHE A 9 14.53 42.39 58.33
C PHE A 9 13.91 43.70 57.80
N ASN A 10 12.79 43.58 57.08
CA ASN A 10 11.46 44.23 57.27
C ASN A 10 10.68 44.21 55.93
N GLY A 11 9.41 43.82 55.83
CA GLY A 11 8.48 43.33 56.83
C GLY A 11 7.07 43.12 56.25
N ILE A 12 6.23 42.51 57.08
CA ILE A 12 4.77 42.68 57.22
C ILE A 12 3.82 41.83 56.33
N ILE A 13 3.34 40.77 57.00
CA ILE A 13 2.20 39.83 56.84
C ILE A 13 0.86 40.58 57.18
N PRO A 14 -0.41 40.09 57.12
CA PRO A 14 -1.00 38.77 56.76
C PRO A 14 -2.22 38.77 55.79
N SER A 15 -2.64 37.60 55.28
CA SER A 15 -3.71 36.82 55.94
C SER A 15 -4.02 35.47 55.28
N LYS A 16 -3.99 34.44 56.16
CA LYS A 16 -4.89 33.28 56.28
C LYS A 16 -5.07 32.33 55.09
N SER A 17 -5.24 31.01 55.23
CA SER A 17 -4.93 29.95 56.19
C SER A 17 -5.73 28.73 55.71
N LYS A 18 -5.22 27.51 55.95
CA LYS A 18 -5.95 26.22 56.04
C LYS A 18 -6.35 25.48 54.76
N THR A 19 -5.67 24.34 54.54
CA THR A 19 -6.29 23.03 54.23
C THR A 19 -7.16 22.55 55.42
N PRO A 20 -8.04 21.50 55.35
CA PRO A 20 -8.29 20.49 54.31
C PRO A 20 -9.80 20.18 54.05
N SER A 21 -10.07 19.11 53.28
CA SER A 21 -11.24 18.20 53.38
C SER A 21 -12.48 18.44 52.50
N SER A 22 -12.80 17.38 51.74
CA SER A 22 -14.12 16.86 51.36
C SER A 22 -15.26 17.82 51.00
N LEU A 23 -15.77 17.74 49.77
CA LEU A 23 -17.17 17.35 49.54
C LEU A 23 -17.48 17.13 48.06
N SER A 24 -18.16 16.01 47.86
CA SER A 24 -18.82 15.49 46.68
C SER A 24 -19.74 16.51 45.98
N ALA A 25 -19.72 16.50 44.64
CA ALA A 25 -20.85 16.97 43.84
C ALA A 25 -21.03 16.04 42.62
N VAL A 26 -22.19 15.38 42.62
CA VAL A 26 -22.76 14.54 41.57
C VAL A 26 -23.17 15.40 40.36
N PRO A 27 -23.11 14.85 39.15
CA PRO A 27 -24.33 14.86 38.34
C PRO A 27 -24.72 13.47 37.84
N LYS A 28 -26.03 13.24 37.87
CA LYS A 28 -26.75 12.03 37.47
C LYS A 28 -26.64 11.81 35.96
N GLY A 29 -26.33 10.57 35.56
CA GLY A 29 -26.48 10.07 34.19
C GLY A 29 -26.71 8.57 34.22
N ALA A 30 -27.98 8.15 34.22
CA ALA A 30 -28.38 6.74 34.21
C ALA A 30 -28.19 6.11 32.81
N PRO A 31 -27.75 4.85 32.71
CA PRO A 31 -27.69 4.14 31.43
C PRO A 31 -29.06 3.53 31.10
N ARG A 32 -29.65 3.92 29.96
CA ARG A 32 -30.84 3.27 29.39
C ARG A 32 -30.45 2.29 28.31
N CYS A 33 -30.89 1.04 28.50
CA CYS A 33 -30.89 -0.04 27.52
C CYS A 33 -31.48 0.40 26.17
N ARG A 34 -30.75 0.19 25.08
CA ARG A 34 -31.30 0.25 23.72
C ARG A 34 -31.97 -1.08 23.40
N ARG A 35 -33.31 -1.05 23.31
CA ARG A 35 -34.11 -2.08 22.63
C ARG A 35 -34.27 -1.68 21.17
N PHE A 36 -34.09 -2.68 20.32
CA PHE A 36 -34.43 -2.71 18.90
C PHE A 36 -35.83 -2.15 18.64
N TRP A 37 -35.92 -1.26 17.66
CA TRP A 37 -37.17 -0.85 17.02
C TRP A 37 -37.17 -1.44 15.61
N ILE A 38 -38.14 -2.32 15.35
CA ILE A 38 -38.50 -2.84 14.03
C ILE A 38 -39.35 -1.75 13.38
N SER A 39 -38.82 -1.11 12.33
CA SER A 39 -39.58 -0.15 11.52
C SER A 39 -40.47 -0.89 10.53
N THR A 40 -41.70 -0.41 10.44
CA THR A 40 -42.86 -1.00 9.79
C THR A 40 -42.81 -0.81 8.28
N ILE A 41 -43.03 -1.89 7.54
CA ILE A 41 -43.28 -1.93 6.09
C ILE A 41 -44.64 -1.29 5.82
N SER A 42 -44.66 -0.21 5.05
CA SER A 42 -45.86 0.41 4.50
C SER A 42 -45.60 0.65 3.01
N HIS A 43 -46.39 0.02 2.13
CA HIS A 43 -46.76 0.42 0.77
C HIS A 43 -47.04 -0.83 -0.10
N LEU A 44 -48.23 -1.43 0.06
CA LEU A 44 -48.89 -2.12 -1.05
C LEU A 44 -50.24 -1.42 -1.31
N ARG A 45 -50.30 -0.69 -2.43
CA ARG A 45 -51.54 -0.16 -3.00
C ARG A 45 -52.31 -1.33 -3.63
N TRP A 46 -53.54 -1.53 -3.17
CA TRP A 46 -54.54 -2.35 -3.85
C TRP A 46 -55.29 -1.46 -4.86
N THR A 47 -55.13 -1.75 -6.15
CA THR A 47 -56.03 -1.24 -7.19
C THR A 47 -57.07 -2.30 -7.51
N TRP A 48 -58.31 -2.04 -7.09
CA TRP A 48 -59.51 -2.80 -7.47
C TRP A 48 -59.99 -2.31 -8.84
N ASN A 49 -60.10 -3.21 -9.82
CA ASN A 49 -60.76 -2.96 -11.11
C ASN A 49 -61.84 -4.04 -11.31
N PRO A 50 -63.13 -3.70 -11.44
CA PRO A 50 -64.18 -4.67 -11.77
C PRO A 50 -64.31 -4.84 -13.30
N PRO A 51 -64.54 -6.06 -13.82
CA PRO A 51 -65.04 -6.23 -15.17
C PRO A 51 -66.59 -6.25 -15.19
N ALA A 52 -67.14 -5.50 -16.13
CA ALA A 52 -68.55 -5.47 -16.47
C ALA A 52 -68.95 -6.65 -17.38
N SER A 53 -70.18 -7.12 -17.15
CA SER A 53 -71.13 -7.76 -18.08
C SER A 53 -70.64 -8.82 -19.09
N SER A 54 -71.19 -10.03 -19.00
CA SER A 54 -72.20 -10.49 -19.96
C SER A 54 -72.71 -11.91 -19.66
N SER A 55 -74.03 -12.04 -19.77
CA SER A 55 -74.84 -13.20 -20.17
C SER A 55 -74.56 -14.62 -19.64
N ASN A 56 -75.58 -15.10 -18.93
CA ASN A 56 -76.25 -16.38 -19.09
C ASN A 56 -75.50 -17.70 -18.82
N MET A 57 -76.01 -18.34 -17.77
CA MET A 57 -76.43 -19.75 -17.77
C MET A 57 -75.30 -20.78 -17.73
N ASP A 58 -74.88 -21.11 -16.51
CA ASP A 58 -74.96 -22.49 -16.01
C ASP A 58 -74.32 -22.62 -14.62
N ARG A 59 -74.72 -23.67 -13.90
CA ARG A 59 -74.15 -24.19 -12.64
C ARG A 59 -74.88 -23.84 -11.35
N PHE A 60 -76.19 -24.10 -11.34
CA PHE A 60 -76.82 -24.76 -10.20
C PHE A 60 -76.15 -26.14 -9.98
N LYS A 61 -75.06 -26.20 -9.20
CA LYS A 61 -74.52 -27.39 -8.49
C LYS A 61 -73.10 -27.09 -7.94
N PHE A 62 -72.95 -26.18 -6.96
CA PHE A 62 -71.77 -26.23 -6.07
C PHE A 62 -71.92 -25.45 -4.75
N ILE A 63 -73.14 -25.22 -4.24
CA ILE A 63 -73.37 -24.57 -2.93
C ILE A 63 -73.83 -25.61 -1.90
N ARG A 64 -73.02 -26.66 -1.70
CA ARG A 64 -73.14 -27.57 -0.55
C ARG A 64 -71.82 -28.16 -0.06
N SER A 65 -70.66 -27.70 -0.56
CA SER A 65 -69.33 -28.25 -0.23
C SER A 65 -68.29 -27.17 0.15
N GLN A 66 -68.72 -26.11 0.86
CA GLN A 66 -67.82 -25.05 1.35
C GLN A 66 -68.18 -24.57 2.78
N ARG A 67 -68.94 -25.37 3.55
CA ARG A 67 -69.21 -25.10 4.98
C ARG A 67 -68.70 -26.19 5.93
N ASN A 68 -68.23 -27.32 5.40
CA ASN A 68 -67.63 -28.40 6.19
C ASN A 68 -66.10 -28.31 6.30
N ASN A 69 -65.39 -27.76 5.31
CA ASN A 69 -63.92 -27.70 5.36
C ASN A 69 -63.40 -26.61 6.31
N MET A 70 -64.18 -25.54 6.55
CA MET A 70 -63.78 -24.48 7.49
C MET A 70 -63.99 -24.86 8.97
N ARG A 71 -64.80 -25.89 9.26
CA ARG A 71 -64.96 -26.45 10.62
C ARG A 71 -63.90 -27.50 10.96
N ILE A 72 -63.40 -28.24 9.96
CA ILE A 72 -62.35 -29.24 10.16
C ILE A 72 -61.00 -28.56 10.42
N ILE A 73 -60.70 -27.45 9.73
CA ILE A 73 -59.43 -26.71 9.91
C ILE A 73 -59.35 -26.04 11.30
N PHE A 74 -60.47 -25.56 11.85
CA PHE A 74 -60.49 -24.96 13.20
C PHE A 74 -60.32 -26.01 14.32
N LEU A 75 -60.83 -27.23 14.12
CA LEU A 75 -60.68 -28.33 15.09
C LEU A 75 -59.27 -28.94 15.11
N VAL A 76 -58.55 -28.96 13.98
CA VAL A 76 -57.17 -29.47 13.90
C VAL A 76 -56.16 -28.48 14.51
N ILE A 77 -56.39 -27.17 14.37
CA ILE A 77 -55.50 -26.14 14.94
C ILE A 77 -55.65 -26.05 16.47
N THR A 78 -56.82 -26.33 17.03
CA THR A 78 -57.01 -26.40 18.49
C THR A 78 -56.46 -27.68 19.13
N LEU A 79 -56.25 -28.75 18.37
CA LEU A 79 -55.75 -30.03 18.89
C LEU A 79 -54.21 -30.09 19.01
N ILE A 80 -53.48 -29.18 18.34
CA ILE A 80 -52.01 -29.17 18.31
C ILE A 80 -51.40 -28.25 19.38
N LEU A 81 -52.20 -27.43 20.08
CA LEU A 81 -51.73 -26.50 21.12
C LEU A 81 -51.92 -26.99 22.57
N SER A 82 -52.29 -28.25 22.80
CA SER A 82 -52.58 -28.77 24.16
C SER A 82 -51.78 -30.02 24.56
N SER A 83 -50.58 -30.25 24.02
CA SER A 83 -49.67 -31.29 24.52
C SER A 83 -48.24 -30.78 24.70
N CYS A 84 -48.04 -29.92 25.69
CA CYS A 84 -46.74 -29.79 26.36
C CYS A 84 -46.99 -29.86 27.87
N GLY A 85 -47.11 -31.09 28.39
CA GLY A 85 -47.08 -31.34 29.81
C GLY A 85 -45.64 -31.17 30.30
N VAL A 86 -45.38 -30.12 31.06
CA VAL A 86 -44.10 -29.89 31.73
C VAL A 86 -43.91 -31.00 32.76
N ARG A 87 -42.96 -31.90 32.53
CA ARG A 87 -42.48 -32.84 33.55
C ARG A 87 -41.36 -32.14 34.33
N VAL A 88 -41.64 -31.78 35.57
CA VAL A 88 -40.61 -31.40 36.56
C VAL A 88 -40.02 -32.71 37.07
N SER A 89 -38.81 -33.05 36.62
CA SER A 89 -37.97 -34.02 37.30
C SER A 89 -37.27 -33.30 38.45
N GLU A 90 -37.63 -33.65 39.68
CA GLU A 90 -36.82 -33.36 40.85
C GLU A 90 -35.51 -34.15 40.73
N THR A 91 -34.44 -33.48 40.32
CA THR A 91 -33.09 -34.01 40.46
C THR A 91 -32.64 -33.68 41.89
N ASN A 92 -32.48 -34.71 42.73
CA ASN A 92 -31.87 -34.58 44.04
C ASN A 92 -30.54 -33.83 43.92
N ALA A 93 -30.43 -32.71 44.64
CA ALA A 93 -29.18 -31.99 44.80
C ALA A 93 -28.20 -32.88 45.56
N ALA A 94 -27.15 -33.34 44.87
CA ALA A 94 -25.98 -33.89 45.52
C ALA A 94 -25.21 -32.71 46.15
N THR A 95 -25.01 -32.80 47.46
CA THR A 95 -24.15 -31.90 48.24
C THR A 95 -22.76 -31.80 47.61
N GLU A 96 -22.45 -30.66 47.01
CA GLU A 96 -21.09 -30.38 46.57
C GLU A 96 -20.20 -30.09 47.77
N THR A 97 -19.25 -31.00 48.00
CA THR A 97 -18.07 -30.79 48.86
C THR A 97 -17.27 -29.59 48.38
N PRO A 98 -16.74 -28.74 49.27
CA PRO A 98 -15.93 -27.59 48.88
C PRO A 98 -14.62 -28.07 48.25
N PHE A 99 -14.51 -27.96 46.93
CA PHE A 99 -13.22 -28.04 46.25
C PHE A 99 -12.49 -26.72 46.45
N VAL A 100 -11.39 -26.76 47.20
CA VAL A 100 -10.43 -25.67 47.30
C VAL A 100 -9.77 -25.52 45.93
N VAL A 101 -10.12 -24.46 45.20
CA VAL A 101 -9.40 -24.05 44.00
C VAL A 101 -8.07 -23.45 44.45
N THR A 102 -7.06 -24.30 44.58
CA THR A 102 -5.66 -23.85 44.69
C THR A 102 -5.30 -23.19 43.36
N ALA A 103 -5.21 -21.87 43.34
CA ALA A 103 -4.74 -21.09 42.20
C ALA A 103 -3.27 -21.45 41.94
N THR A 104 -3.02 -22.37 41.01
CA THR A 104 -1.69 -22.52 40.42
C THR A 104 -1.48 -21.38 39.45
N LEU A 105 -0.57 -20.47 39.81
CA LEU A 105 -0.08 -19.40 38.94
C LEU A 105 0.31 -19.99 37.58
N PRO A 106 -0.04 -19.34 36.45
CA PRO A 106 0.42 -19.77 35.14
C PRO A 106 1.96 -19.74 35.10
N SER A 107 2.56 -20.80 34.56
CA SER A 107 4.00 -20.91 34.39
C SER A 107 4.53 -19.68 33.66
N THR A 108 5.36 -18.89 34.34
CA THR A 108 6.10 -17.80 33.71
C THR A 108 7.06 -18.41 32.71
N LEU A 109 6.82 -18.18 31.41
CA LEU A 109 7.75 -18.55 30.36
C LEU A 109 9.03 -17.74 30.59
N THR A 110 10.12 -18.43 30.97
CA THR A 110 11.45 -17.85 30.96
C THR A 110 11.73 -17.34 29.55
N PRO A 111 12.07 -16.05 29.35
CA PRO A 111 12.46 -15.57 28.03
C PRO A 111 13.65 -16.40 27.54
N ARG A 112 13.53 -16.92 26.32
CA ARG A 112 14.66 -17.56 25.62
C ARG A 112 15.83 -16.56 25.65
N PRO A 113 17.05 -16.98 25.99
CA PRO A 113 18.20 -16.10 25.95
C PRO A 113 18.26 -15.42 24.59
N SER A 114 18.29 -14.07 24.61
CA SER A 114 18.50 -13.28 23.41
C SER A 114 19.87 -13.67 22.86
N GLU A 115 19.89 -14.28 21.68
CA GLU A 115 21.15 -14.52 20.97
C GLU A 115 21.74 -13.14 20.66
N THR A 116 22.92 -12.86 21.22
CA THR A 116 23.73 -11.71 20.83
C THR A 116 23.97 -11.83 19.32
N PRO A 117 23.59 -10.83 18.49
CA PRO A 117 23.87 -10.86 17.07
C PRO A 117 25.36 -11.13 16.87
N LEU A 118 25.69 -12.12 16.05
CA LEU A 118 27.08 -12.36 15.67
C LEU A 118 27.62 -11.04 15.08
N PRO A 119 28.86 -10.65 15.42
CA PRO A 119 29.49 -9.49 14.79
C PRO A 119 29.40 -9.65 13.26
N PRO A 120 29.07 -8.56 12.52
CA PRO A 120 28.94 -8.63 11.08
C PRO A 120 30.21 -9.24 10.48
N PRO A 121 30.07 -10.13 9.48
CA PRO A 121 31.23 -10.73 8.83
C PRO A 121 32.18 -9.63 8.33
N PRO A 122 33.51 -9.82 8.44
CA PRO A 122 34.46 -8.84 7.96
C PRO A 122 34.17 -8.52 6.49
N GLN A 123 33.85 -7.25 6.23
CA GLN A 123 33.61 -6.74 4.89
C GLN A 123 34.82 -7.09 4.01
N PRO A 124 34.62 -7.66 2.81
CA PRO A 124 35.73 -8.07 1.96
C PRO A 124 36.64 -6.88 1.68
N THR A 125 37.88 -6.94 2.15
CA THR A 125 38.94 -5.99 1.82
C THR A 125 39.17 -6.05 0.32
N ALA A 126 38.52 -5.15 -0.42
CA ALA A 126 38.74 -5.00 -1.85
C ALA A 126 40.23 -4.70 -2.07
N VAL A 127 40.86 -5.47 -2.96
CA VAL A 127 42.26 -5.27 -3.34
C VAL A 127 42.39 -3.86 -3.94
N PRO A 128 43.27 -2.98 -3.43
CA PRO A 128 43.43 -1.64 -3.96
C PRO A 128 43.86 -1.70 -5.43
N VAL A 129 43.22 -0.90 -6.28
CA VAL A 129 43.55 -0.81 -7.70
C VAL A 129 44.56 0.31 -7.92
N GLU A 130 45.59 0.05 -8.69
CA GLU A 130 46.68 1.00 -8.91
C GLU A 130 46.32 2.03 -9.98
N GLY A 131 46.54 3.30 -9.66
CA GLY A 131 46.41 4.44 -10.57
C GLY A 131 47.67 5.29 -10.63
N THR A 132 47.83 6.06 -11.69
CA THR A 132 48.93 7.03 -11.85
C THR A 132 48.35 8.41 -12.15
N THR A 133 48.74 9.43 -11.39
CA THR A 133 48.31 10.80 -11.63
C THR A 133 48.93 11.36 -12.92
N SER A 134 48.14 12.01 -13.77
CA SER A 134 48.64 12.65 -15.00
C SER A 134 49.16 14.07 -14.76
N THR A 135 48.69 14.72 -13.70
CA THR A 135 49.02 16.10 -13.33
C THR A 135 49.15 16.24 -11.81
N GLN A 136 49.57 17.41 -11.34
CA GLN A 136 49.54 17.73 -9.91
C GLN A 136 48.07 17.84 -9.46
N LEU A 137 47.70 17.08 -8.44
CA LEU A 137 46.32 16.90 -8.02
C LEU A 137 46.13 17.17 -6.53
N ASN A 138 45.05 17.86 -6.18
CA ASN A 138 44.67 18.08 -4.79
C ASN A 138 43.97 16.85 -4.24
N VAL A 139 44.38 16.43 -3.05
CA VAL A 139 43.69 15.41 -2.25
C VAL A 139 42.70 16.11 -1.35
N ARG A 140 41.45 15.67 -1.34
CA ARG A 140 40.37 16.32 -0.61
C ARG A 140 39.73 15.37 0.40
N ALA A 141 39.11 15.94 1.42
CA ALA A 141 38.41 15.18 2.46
C ALA A 141 37.15 14.50 1.94
N GLU A 142 36.47 15.11 0.96
CA GLU A 142 35.23 14.63 0.35
C GLU A 142 35.30 14.71 -1.19
N PRO A 143 34.44 13.95 -1.92
CA PRO A 143 34.33 14.00 -3.38
C PRO A 143 33.62 15.27 -3.88
N SER A 144 34.20 16.43 -3.52
CA SER A 144 33.69 17.77 -3.88
C SER A 144 34.86 18.72 -4.11
N THR A 145 34.69 19.62 -5.08
CA THR A 145 35.65 20.70 -5.36
C THR A 145 35.66 21.79 -4.28
N ALA A 146 34.59 21.89 -3.48
CA ALA A 146 34.46 22.80 -2.35
C ALA A 146 35.01 22.20 -1.04
N SER A 147 35.30 20.90 -1.01
CA SER A 147 35.86 20.23 0.16
C SER A 147 37.28 20.70 0.49
N GLU A 148 37.63 20.62 1.78
CA GLU A 148 38.96 20.94 2.29
C GLU A 148 40.04 20.15 1.56
N VAL A 149 41.12 20.85 1.19
CA VAL A 149 42.30 20.23 0.58
C VAL A 149 43.20 19.71 1.69
N LEU A 150 43.32 18.39 1.79
CA LEU A 150 44.18 17.69 2.74
C LEU A 150 45.65 17.72 2.32
N GLY A 151 45.90 17.74 1.01
CA GLY A 151 47.26 17.69 0.49
C GLY A 151 47.32 17.78 -1.03
N ILE A 152 48.53 17.61 -1.57
CA ILE A 152 48.82 17.70 -3.01
C ILE A 152 49.67 16.49 -3.41
N ILE A 153 49.23 15.76 -4.43
CA ILE A 153 49.98 14.68 -5.05
C ILE A 153 50.62 15.21 -6.35
N PRO A 154 51.94 15.09 -6.52
CA PRO A 154 52.62 15.49 -7.76
C PRO A 154 52.18 14.67 -8.98
N ALA A 155 52.42 15.20 -10.18
CA ALA A 155 52.21 14.45 -11.42
C ALA A 155 53.07 13.19 -11.49
N ASN A 156 52.57 12.15 -12.17
CA ASN A 156 53.21 10.85 -12.36
C ASN A 156 53.45 10.07 -11.05
N THR A 157 52.66 10.35 -10.02
CA THR A 157 52.72 9.62 -8.75
C THR A 157 51.73 8.46 -8.79
N ARG A 158 52.17 7.32 -8.26
CA ARG A 158 51.32 6.14 -8.11
C ARG A 158 50.40 6.28 -6.88
N VAL A 159 49.13 5.95 -7.05
CA VAL A 159 48.09 6.03 -6.02
C VAL A 159 47.29 4.72 -5.97
N GLU A 160 46.90 4.32 -4.77
CA GLU A 160 46.07 3.12 -4.54
C GLU A 160 44.60 3.53 -4.41
N ILE A 161 43.77 3.13 -5.38
CA ILE A 161 42.34 3.41 -5.45
C ILE A 161 41.57 2.31 -4.71
N VAL A 162 40.76 2.73 -3.74
CA VAL A 162 39.97 1.84 -2.86
C VAL A 162 38.46 1.97 -3.09
N GLY A 163 38.02 2.99 -3.82
CA GLY A 163 36.60 3.24 -4.08
C GLY A 163 36.39 4.31 -5.15
N ARG A 164 35.15 4.48 -5.59
CA ARG A 164 34.71 5.57 -6.49
C ARG A 164 33.47 6.24 -5.96
N ASP A 165 33.21 7.48 -6.33
CA ASP A 165 31.94 8.14 -6.01
C ASP A 165 30.81 7.65 -6.93
N PRO A 166 29.53 7.92 -6.60
CA PRO A 166 28.38 7.49 -7.40
C PRO A 166 28.28 8.20 -8.74
N GLY A 167 28.92 9.36 -8.90
CA GLY A 167 29.01 10.12 -10.14
C GLY A 167 30.21 9.73 -11.02
N GLU A 168 31.06 8.80 -10.57
CA GLU A 168 32.31 8.38 -11.24
C GLU A 168 33.30 9.53 -11.55
N ASN A 169 33.15 10.67 -10.86
CA ASN A 169 33.97 11.86 -11.02
C ASN A 169 35.20 11.89 -10.11
N TRP A 170 35.24 11.03 -9.09
CA TRP A 170 36.22 10.97 -8.03
C TRP A 170 36.63 9.54 -7.70
N TRP A 171 37.93 9.35 -7.51
CA TRP A 171 38.48 8.15 -6.90
C TRP A 171 38.75 8.39 -5.42
N GLN A 172 38.36 7.45 -4.58
CA GLN A 172 38.86 7.38 -3.21
C GLN A 172 40.18 6.62 -3.23
N ILE A 173 41.22 7.24 -2.68
CA ILE A 173 42.56 6.67 -2.57
C ILE A 173 42.96 6.45 -1.11
N LEU A 174 43.92 5.56 -0.89
CA LEU A 174 44.61 5.47 0.39
C LEU A 174 45.50 6.70 0.56
N TYR A 175 45.23 7.48 1.61
CA TYR A 175 45.97 8.70 1.94
C TYR A 175 46.16 8.76 3.46
N PRO A 176 47.33 8.35 3.99
CA PRO A 176 47.55 8.23 5.44
C PRO A 176 47.33 9.51 6.25
N GLU A 177 47.48 10.69 5.63
CA GLU A 177 47.25 11.99 6.26
C GLU A 177 45.76 12.40 6.26
N GLY A 178 44.91 11.65 5.58
CA GLY A 178 43.47 11.89 5.54
C GLY A 178 42.70 11.16 6.64
N VAL A 179 41.44 11.56 6.82
CA VAL A 179 40.53 10.93 7.78
C VAL A 179 40.34 9.46 7.42
N ASP A 180 40.48 8.57 8.41
CA ASP A 180 40.47 7.11 8.23
C ASP A 180 41.51 6.56 7.23
N GLY A 181 42.58 7.33 6.99
CA GLY A 181 43.64 6.97 6.03
C GLY A 181 43.19 7.06 4.57
N ARG A 182 42.18 7.88 4.28
CA ARG A 182 41.57 8.01 2.94
C ARG A 182 41.55 9.45 2.46
N GLY A 183 41.58 9.61 1.14
CA GLY A 183 41.41 10.90 0.48
C GLY A 183 40.73 10.76 -0.86
N TRP A 184 40.16 11.84 -1.36
CA TRP A 184 39.46 11.90 -2.65
C TRP A 184 40.25 12.69 -3.67
N VAL A 185 40.32 12.16 -4.89
CA VAL A 185 41.02 12.77 -6.02
C VAL A 185 40.16 12.69 -7.29
N THR A 186 40.24 13.68 -8.17
CA THR A 186 39.38 13.71 -9.37
C THR A 186 39.76 12.59 -10.36
N ALA A 187 38.76 11.83 -10.80
CA ALA A 187 38.96 10.64 -11.62
C ALA A 187 39.58 10.94 -12.99
N GLN A 188 39.23 12.09 -13.59
CA GLN A 188 39.74 12.52 -14.90
C GLN A 188 41.27 12.68 -14.98
N TYR A 189 41.96 12.79 -13.84
CA TYR A 189 43.42 13.00 -13.78
C TYR A 189 44.18 11.79 -13.21
N VAL A 190 43.52 10.64 -13.08
CA VAL A 190 44.14 9.38 -12.63
C VAL A 190 43.99 8.32 -13.71
N THR A 191 45.11 7.85 -14.23
CA THR A 191 45.17 6.80 -15.25
C THR A 191 45.23 5.43 -14.57
N THR A 192 44.31 4.53 -14.88
CA THR A 192 44.26 3.16 -14.35
C THR A 192 44.51 2.13 -15.44
N ALA A 193 45.01 0.96 -15.07
CA ALA A 193 45.14 -0.17 -16.00
C ALA A 193 43.76 -0.84 -16.23
N GLY A 194 43.04 -0.37 -17.25
CA GLY A 194 41.70 -0.85 -17.59
C GLY A 194 40.59 -0.22 -16.73
N SER A 195 39.42 -0.88 -16.68
CA SER A 195 38.26 -0.43 -15.90
C SER A 195 38.36 -0.95 -14.46
N PRO A 196 38.74 -0.11 -13.48
CA PRO A 196 38.89 -0.54 -12.09
C PRO A 196 37.53 -0.99 -11.53
N LYS A 197 37.48 -2.20 -10.96
CA LYS A 197 36.31 -2.74 -10.27
C LYS A 197 36.36 -2.39 -8.78
N VAL A 198 36.33 -1.10 -8.47
CA VAL A 198 36.29 -0.60 -7.09
C VAL A 198 34.85 -0.31 -6.66
N PRO A 199 34.53 -0.48 -5.36
CA PRO A 199 33.18 -0.24 -4.83
C PRO A 199 32.76 1.22 -5.02
N VAL A 200 31.48 1.44 -5.28
CA VAL A 200 30.86 2.77 -5.29
C VAL A 200 30.59 3.16 -3.84
N ILE A 201 31.25 4.20 -3.38
CA ILE A 201 31.11 4.77 -2.04
C ILE A 201 30.06 5.88 -2.14
N GLY A 202 28.93 5.70 -1.44
CA GLY A 202 27.81 6.66 -1.43
C GLY A 202 26.67 6.39 -2.44
N GLY A 203 26.70 5.26 -3.17
CA GLY A 203 25.75 4.95 -4.25
C GLY A 203 25.10 3.56 -4.12
N ALA A 204 24.06 3.49 -3.28
CA ALA A 204 23.00 2.47 -3.14
C ALA A 204 23.28 0.97 -3.43
N GLU A 205 23.26 0.13 -2.37
CA GLU A 205 22.35 -1.01 -2.13
C GLU A 205 22.79 -1.75 -0.83
N SER A 206 21.81 -2.11 0.00
CA SER A 206 21.89 -2.92 1.24
C SER A 206 22.18 -2.23 2.59
N GLU A 207 21.13 -2.32 3.41
CA GLU A 207 21.05 -2.56 4.85
C GLU A 207 22.05 -1.88 5.80
N SER A 208 21.49 -0.99 6.63
CA SER A 208 22.01 -0.59 7.94
C SER A 208 23.45 -0.04 7.98
N GLY A 209 23.56 1.29 7.89
CA GLY A 209 24.53 2.01 8.74
C GLY A 209 25.57 2.90 8.07
N SER A 210 25.61 3.05 6.74
CA SER A 210 26.50 4.04 6.09
C SER A 210 25.66 5.10 5.38
N GLY A 211 25.95 6.38 5.67
CA GLY A 211 25.08 7.53 5.40
C GLY A 211 24.62 7.65 3.95
N ALA A 212 23.35 8.02 3.75
CA ALA A 212 22.82 8.32 2.42
C ALA A 212 23.64 9.47 1.78
N SER A 213 23.81 9.50 0.47
CA SER A 213 24.57 10.55 -0.23
C SER A 213 23.73 11.22 -1.33
N ALA A 214 24.11 12.43 -1.71
CA ALA A 214 23.46 13.20 -2.76
C ALA A 214 24.48 13.86 -3.71
N ILE A 215 24.10 13.99 -4.97
CA ILE A 215 24.89 14.68 -6.01
C ILE A 215 24.24 16.04 -6.30
N VAL A 216 25.01 17.12 -6.25
CA VAL A 216 24.54 18.47 -6.49
C VAL A 216 24.37 18.72 -8.00
N ILE A 217 23.19 19.15 -8.45
CA ILE A 217 22.91 19.31 -9.90
C ILE A 217 23.33 20.68 -10.45
N GLN A 218 23.48 21.68 -9.56
CA GLN A 218 23.84 23.06 -9.90
C GLN A 218 24.44 23.75 -8.68
N GLN A 219 25.11 24.89 -8.86
CA GLN A 219 25.66 25.66 -7.75
C GLN A 219 24.59 25.93 -6.66
N LEU A 220 24.89 25.53 -5.43
CA LEU A 220 23.91 25.43 -4.34
C LEU A 220 24.49 25.98 -3.03
N ASN A 221 23.74 26.86 -2.37
CA ASN A 221 24.17 27.41 -1.09
C ASN A 221 23.96 26.42 0.06
N ILE A 222 24.98 26.27 0.90
CA ILE A 222 24.91 25.58 2.19
C ILE A 222 24.46 26.60 3.23
N ARG A 223 23.43 26.27 4.01
CA ARG A 223 22.83 27.18 4.99
C ARG A 223 22.90 26.65 6.41
N SER A 224 22.78 27.55 7.39
CA SER A 224 22.80 27.20 8.81
C SER A 224 21.51 26.55 9.31
N GLY A 225 20.44 26.53 8.51
CA GLY A 225 19.15 25.94 8.87
C GLY A 225 18.27 25.66 7.64
N PRO A 226 17.16 24.93 7.82
CA PRO A 226 16.28 24.50 6.74
C PRO A 226 15.37 25.65 6.27
N GLY A 227 15.90 26.52 5.40
CA GLY A 227 15.13 27.62 4.83
C GLY A 227 15.97 28.66 4.11
N THR A 228 15.34 29.45 3.24
CA THR A 228 16.03 30.53 2.51
C THR A 228 16.32 31.76 3.37
N SER A 229 15.69 31.88 4.53
CA SER A 229 15.91 32.93 5.54
C SER A 229 17.16 32.71 6.41
N PHE A 230 17.72 31.50 6.41
CA PHE A 230 18.92 31.17 7.18
C PHE A 230 20.19 31.64 6.46
N ASN A 231 21.23 31.96 7.24
CA ASN A 231 22.51 32.45 6.73
C ASN A 231 23.18 31.40 5.84
N SER A 232 23.84 31.87 4.77
CA SER A 232 24.68 31.03 3.91
C SER A 232 26.02 30.82 4.59
N LEU A 233 26.39 29.56 4.79
CA LEU A 233 27.67 29.12 5.34
C LEU A 233 28.72 28.88 4.25
N GLY A 234 28.27 28.43 3.07
CA GLY A 234 29.15 28.09 1.95
C GLY A 234 28.37 27.85 0.65
N ILE A 235 29.09 27.38 -0.36
CA ILE A 235 28.56 27.08 -1.69
C ILE A 235 29.11 25.71 -2.13
N LEU A 236 28.22 24.85 -2.61
CA LEU A 236 28.53 23.61 -3.33
C LEU A 236 28.45 23.88 -4.83
N ASN A 237 29.34 23.27 -5.60
CA ASN A 237 29.32 23.34 -7.05
C ASN A 237 28.50 22.19 -7.64
N ALA A 238 28.14 22.30 -8.91
CA ALA A 238 27.57 21.18 -9.64
C ALA A 238 28.53 19.97 -9.59
N ASP A 239 27.96 18.77 -9.55
CA ASP A 239 28.63 17.48 -9.45
C ASP A 239 29.37 17.21 -8.13
N ASP A 240 29.28 18.12 -7.15
CA ASP A 240 29.75 17.84 -5.80
C ASP A 240 28.88 16.77 -5.14
N VAL A 241 29.51 15.83 -4.45
CA VAL A 241 28.84 14.75 -3.72
C VAL A 241 28.89 15.04 -2.22
N VAL A 242 27.74 14.95 -1.55
CA VAL A 242 27.58 15.26 -0.13
C VAL A 242 26.96 14.10 0.63
N THR A 243 27.41 13.89 1.87
CA THR A 243 26.83 12.92 2.80
C THR A 243 25.62 13.53 3.49
N LEU A 244 24.48 12.84 3.45
CA LEU A 244 23.23 13.23 4.07
C LEU A 244 23.16 12.68 5.49
N THR A 245 22.86 13.56 6.44
CA THR A 245 22.75 13.24 7.86
C THR A 245 21.32 13.32 8.37
N GLY A 246 20.42 14.01 7.65
CA GLY A 246 19.04 14.22 8.07
C GLY A 246 18.20 14.99 7.04
N ARG A 247 16.93 15.22 7.37
CA ARG A 247 16.01 16.06 6.59
C ARG A 247 15.13 16.89 7.50
N ASN A 248 14.55 17.97 6.98
CA ASN A 248 13.53 18.72 7.72
C ASN A 248 12.18 17.97 7.68
N SER A 249 11.21 18.39 8.51
CA SER A 249 9.90 17.73 8.62
C SER A 249 9.14 17.59 7.28
N THR A 250 9.40 18.50 6.34
CA THR A 250 8.77 18.52 5.01
C THR A 250 9.57 17.81 3.91
N GLY A 251 10.80 17.37 4.19
CA GLY A 251 11.74 16.84 3.20
C GLY A 251 12.25 17.85 2.15
N SER A 252 11.84 19.12 2.22
CA SER A 252 12.27 20.18 1.28
C SER A 252 13.72 20.61 1.47
N TRP A 253 14.29 20.34 2.65
CA TRP A 253 15.68 20.61 2.98
C TRP A 253 16.34 19.35 3.51
N LEU A 254 17.55 19.10 3.03
CA LEU A 254 18.40 17.99 3.48
C LEU A 254 19.54 18.55 4.32
N GLN A 255 19.81 17.88 5.42
CA GLN A 255 20.99 18.15 6.23
C GLN A 255 22.15 17.32 5.71
N ILE A 256 23.28 17.96 5.53
CA ILE A 256 24.53 17.36 5.08
C ILE A 256 25.58 17.43 6.19
N GLU A 257 26.53 16.52 6.11
CA GLU A 257 27.81 16.70 6.79
C GLU A 257 28.54 17.90 6.17
N TYR A 258 28.96 18.84 7.03
CA TYR A 258 29.69 20.01 6.60
C TYR A 258 30.58 20.50 7.74
N PRO A 259 31.87 20.09 7.77
CA PRO A 259 32.78 20.37 8.89
C PRO A 259 32.96 21.86 9.23
N ALA A 260 32.82 22.74 8.23
CA ALA A 260 32.91 24.19 8.42
C ALA A 260 31.61 24.84 8.95
N GLY A 261 30.53 24.06 9.09
CA GLY A 261 29.26 24.51 9.65
C GLY A 261 29.17 24.32 11.17
N PRO A 262 28.16 24.96 11.80
CA PRO A 262 27.86 24.70 13.21
C PRO A 262 27.53 23.21 13.40
N ASP A 263 28.13 22.61 14.43
CA ASP A 263 28.05 21.18 14.75
C ASP A 263 28.52 20.23 13.63
N GLY A 264 29.34 20.73 12.70
CA GLY A 264 29.79 19.95 11.54
C GLY A 264 28.66 19.62 10.57
N ARG A 265 27.62 20.47 10.49
CA ARG A 265 26.43 20.28 9.67
C ARG A 265 26.08 21.50 8.84
N GLY A 266 25.41 21.26 7.72
CA GLY A 266 24.86 22.27 6.85
C GLY A 266 23.52 21.84 6.24
N TRP A 267 22.74 22.78 5.74
CA TRP A 267 21.45 22.53 5.11
C TRP A 267 21.46 22.93 3.64
N VAL A 268 20.96 22.05 2.78
CA VAL A 268 20.86 22.26 1.35
C VAL A 268 19.43 22.01 0.87
N ASN A 269 19.03 22.67 -0.20
CA ASN A 269 17.68 22.52 -0.74
C ASN A 269 17.59 21.23 -1.58
N ALA A 270 16.60 20.39 -1.27
CA ALA A 270 16.44 19.06 -1.87
C ALA A 270 16.20 19.10 -3.39
N GLY A 271 15.59 20.19 -3.90
CA GLY A 271 15.29 20.33 -5.32
C GLY A 271 16.52 20.54 -6.22
N PHE A 272 17.69 20.77 -5.63
CA PHE A 272 18.94 20.98 -6.36
C PHE A 272 19.97 19.87 -6.11
N VAL A 273 19.52 18.74 -5.58
CA VAL A 273 20.37 17.56 -5.36
C VAL A 273 19.66 16.29 -5.82
N LYS A 274 20.41 15.39 -6.46
CA LYS A 274 19.98 14.03 -6.79
C LYS A 274 20.41 13.11 -5.66
N ALA A 275 19.45 12.75 -4.80
CA ALA A 275 19.69 11.95 -3.60
C ALA A 275 18.90 10.62 -3.66
N SER A 276 19.51 9.55 -3.14
CA SER A 276 18.86 8.25 -2.95
C SER A 276 18.74 7.95 -1.45
N GLY A 277 17.64 7.32 -1.02
CA GLY A 277 17.46 6.94 0.39
C GLY A 277 17.09 8.09 1.34
N VAL A 278 16.65 9.24 0.80
CA VAL A 278 16.20 10.41 1.58
C VAL A 278 15.08 10.08 2.57
N GLU A 279 14.25 9.08 2.24
CA GLU A 279 13.11 8.68 3.06
C GLU A 279 13.51 8.07 4.41
N VAL A 280 14.73 7.53 4.51
CA VAL A 280 15.24 6.86 5.70
C VAL A 280 16.02 7.83 6.60
N LEU A 281 16.18 9.10 6.17
CA LEU A 281 16.93 10.09 6.93
C LEU A 281 16.17 10.57 8.17
N PRO A 282 16.87 10.78 9.31
CA PRO A 282 16.26 11.32 10.52
C PRO A 282 15.71 12.72 10.28
N ILE A 283 14.58 13.01 10.92
CA ILE A 283 13.93 14.32 10.87
C ILE A 283 14.59 15.20 11.93
N VAL A 284 15.23 16.27 11.46
CA VAL A 284 15.92 17.26 12.30
C VAL A 284 15.09 18.54 12.32
N SER A 285 14.86 19.07 13.51
CA SER A 285 14.15 20.33 13.73
C SER A 285 15.01 21.53 13.34
N ASP A 286 14.37 22.70 13.20
CA ASP A 286 15.05 23.98 12.96
C ASP A 286 16.07 24.34 14.07
N ALA A 287 15.94 23.73 15.25
CA ALA A 287 16.85 23.88 16.39
C ALA A 287 18.03 22.88 16.38
N GLY A 288 18.17 22.05 15.33
CA GLY A 288 19.23 21.04 15.23
C GLY A 288 19.00 19.77 16.04
N GLU A 289 17.88 19.67 16.76
CA GLU A 289 17.50 18.48 17.53
C GLU A 289 16.82 17.44 16.62
N VAL A 290 17.22 16.17 16.75
CA VAL A 290 16.57 15.04 16.06
C VAL A 290 15.20 14.81 16.70
N ILE A 291 14.14 15.21 16.01
CA ILE A 291 12.74 15.10 16.47
C ILE A 291 12.03 13.84 15.96
N GLY A 292 12.73 13.03 15.15
CA GLY A 292 12.28 11.71 14.74
C GLY A 292 13.41 10.95 14.05
N THR A 293 13.53 9.66 14.31
CA THR A 293 14.33 8.78 13.46
C THR A 293 13.58 8.57 12.17
N GLY A 294 14.27 8.58 11.03
CA GLY A 294 13.74 8.19 9.72
C GLY A 294 13.48 6.69 9.66
N THR A 295 13.11 6.08 10.79
CA THR A 295 12.27 4.89 10.79
C THR A 295 11.16 5.24 9.82
N PRO A 296 10.91 4.44 8.77
CA PRO A 296 9.61 4.52 8.16
C PRO A 296 8.68 4.34 9.35
N ALA A 297 7.98 5.40 9.73
CA ALA A 297 6.60 5.17 10.03
C ALA A 297 6.19 4.30 8.84
N ASP A 298 5.84 3.05 9.12
CA ASP A 298 4.79 2.42 8.37
C ASP A 298 3.62 3.42 8.44
N THR A 299 3.73 4.50 7.67
CA THR A 299 2.71 4.90 6.73
C THR A 299 2.36 3.55 6.17
N PRO A 300 1.21 2.96 6.55
CA PRO A 300 0.80 1.72 5.93
C PRO A 300 1.03 1.98 4.45
N LEU A 301 1.88 1.15 3.82
CA LEU A 301 2.08 1.19 2.37
C LEU A 301 0.72 1.57 1.81
N PRO A 302 0.56 2.68 1.04
CA PRO A 302 -0.73 2.99 0.45
C PRO A 302 -1.22 1.66 -0.10
N PRO A 303 -2.31 1.08 0.45
CA PRO A 303 -2.49 -0.37 0.48
C PRO A 303 -2.16 -0.83 -0.91
N THR A 304 -1.05 -1.61 -1.06
CA THR A 304 -0.62 -2.13 -2.36
C THR A 304 -1.90 -2.45 -3.08
N PRO A 305 -2.26 -1.73 -4.18
CA PRO A 305 -3.64 -1.63 -4.63
C PRO A 305 -4.19 -3.03 -4.55
N THR A 306 -5.04 -3.25 -3.55
CA THR A 306 -5.46 -4.61 -3.25
C THR A 306 -6.31 -4.90 -4.44
N VAL A 307 -5.76 -5.66 -5.37
CA VAL A 307 -6.43 -6.02 -6.61
C VAL A 307 -7.65 -6.77 -6.13
N VAL A 308 -8.77 -6.07 -6.09
CA VAL A 308 -10.03 -6.63 -5.65
C VAL A 308 -10.34 -7.68 -6.71
N PRO A 309 -10.46 -8.96 -6.33
CA PRO A 309 -10.88 -10.00 -7.27
C PRO A 309 -12.13 -9.55 -8.03
N ALA A 310 -12.23 -9.92 -9.30
CA ALA A 310 -13.45 -9.73 -10.07
C ALA A 310 -14.63 -10.35 -9.27
N PRO A 311 -15.73 -9.62 -9.05
CA PRO A 311 -16.89 -10.16 -8.35
C PRO A 311 -17.46 -11.35 -9.13
N PRO A 312 -17.71 -12.51 -8.49
CA PRO A 312 -18.36 -13.64 -9.16
C PRO A 312 -19.76 -13.25 -9.62
N ASP A 313 -20.09 -13.55 -10.88
CA ASP A 313 -21.41 -13.29 -11.44
C ASP A 313 -22.24 -14.57 -11.75
N ASP A 314 -21.67 -15.74 -11.47
CA ASP A 314 -22.25 -17.09 -11.66
C ASP A 314 -22.70 -17.37 -13.10
N ASP A 315 -22.08 -16.72 -14.09
CA ASP A 315 -22.38 -16.97 -15.49
C ASP A 315 -21.78 -18.29 -16.02
N SER A 316 -22.32 -18.75 -17.15
CA SER A 316 -21.85 -19.97 -17.82
C SER A 316 -22.25 -19.97 -19.29
N ALA A 317 -21.72 -20.93 -20.05
CA ALA A 317 -22.14 -21.15 -21.45
C ALA A 317 -23.66 -21.35 -21.60
N GLU A 318 -24.31 -21.99 -20.63
CA GLU A 318 -25.75 -22.23 -20.59
C GLU A 318 -26.56 -21.05 -20.02
N SER A 319 -25.92 -20.22 -19.20
CA SER A 319 -26.52 -19.01 -18.60
C SER A 319 -25.60 -17.79 -18.76
N PRO A 320 -25.48 -17.23 -19.97
CA PRO A 320 -24.61 -16.09 -20.25
C PRO A 320 -25.01 -14.85 -19.42
N VAL A 321 -24.03 -14.06 -18.94
CA VAL A 321 -24.28 -12.81 -18.22
C VAL A 321 -25.13 -11.84 -19.04
N LYS A 322 -24.96 -11.86 -20.37
CA LYS A 322 -25.77 -11.08 -21.29
C LYS A 322 -26.08 -11.81 -22.58
N THR A 323 -27.36 -11.80 -22.95
CA THR A 323 -27.85 -12.28 -24.24
C THR A 323 -28.47 -11.14 -25.05
N VAL A 324 -28.00 -10.92 -26.27
CA VAL A 324 -28.51 -9.87 -27.18
C VAL A 324 -28.75 -10.42 -28.58
N ILE A 325 -29.92 -10.10 -29.15
CA ILE A 325 -30.25 -10.42 -30.53
C ILE A 325 -30.08 -9.16 -31.39
N PHE A 326 -29.36 -9.26 -32.50
CA PHE A 326 -29.19 -8.16 -33.44
C PHE A 326 -30.24 -8.18 -34.53
N TYR A 327 -30.70 -6.99 -34.93
CA TYR A 327 -31.73 -6.80 -35.94
C TYR A 327 -31.25 -5.83 -37.02
N ARG A 328 -31.61 -6.09 -38.28
CA ARG A 328 -31.24 -5.23 -39.43
C ARG A 328 -31.72 -3.78 -39.30
N ALA A 329 -32.88 -3.57 -38.67
CA ALA A 329 -33.50 -2.25 -38.47
C ALA A 329 -33.40 -1.74 -37.02
N GLY A 330 -32.56 -2.36 -36.19
CA GLY A 330 -32.48 -2.09 -34.76
C GLY A 330 -31.07 -2.25 -34.21
N THR A 331 -30.95 -2.86 -33.03
CA THR A 331 -29.67 -3.11 -32.38
C THR A 331 -28.75 -3.92 -33.28
N ASN A 332 -27.59 -3.38 -33.62
CA ASN A 332 -26.58 -4.04 -34.46
C ASN A 332 -25.20 -4.09 -33.80
N THR A 333 -25.06 -3.52 -32.61
CA THR A 333 -23.84 -3.48 -31.81
C THR A 333 -24.17 -3.72 -30.34
N LEU A 334 -23.37 -4.57 -29.69
CA LEU A 334 -23.26 -4.74 -28.25
C LEU A 334 -21.96 -4.08 -27.79
N ILE A 335 -22.03 -3.31 -26.70
CA ILE A 335 -20.87 -2.89 -25.92
C ILE A 335 -21.10 -3.41 -24.51
N TYR A 336 -20.20 -4.26 -24.02
CA TYR A 336 -20.22 -4.85 -22.70
C TYR A 336 -18.93 -4.51 -21.97
N ASN A 337 -19.04 -4.20 -20.67
CA ASN A 337 -17.88 -3.99 -19.81
C ASN A 337 -17.94 -5.07 -18.74
N GLY A 338 -16.83 -5.80 -18.57
CA GLY A 338 -16.70 -6.88 -17.60
C GLY A 338 -15.33 -6.83 -16.93
N ASP A 339 -15.18 -7.63 -15.90
CA ASP A 339 -13.95 -7.77 -15.13
C ASP A 339 -13.68 -9.27 -14.93
N VAL A 340 -12.47 -9.75 -15.23
CA VAL A 340 -12.04 -11.14 -14.96
C VAL A 340 -10.75 -11.16 -14.15
N SER A 341 -10.56 -12.20 -13.34
CA SER A 341 -9.38 -12.37 -12.49
C SER A 341 -9.07 -13.82 -12.13
N THR A 342 -7.79 -14.16 -12.04
CA THR A 342 -7.30 -15.50 -11.62
C THR A 342 -6.04 -15.35 -10.76
N PRO A 343 -5.77 -16.22 -9.76
CA PRO A 343 -6.51 -17.41 -9.34
C PRO A 343 -7.66 -17.16 -8.34
N VAL A 344 -7.91 -15.90 -7.96
CA VAL A 344 -8.97 -15.53 -7.01
C VAL A 344 -9.91 -14.54 -7.68
N GLY A 345 -11.22 -14.80 -7.61
CA GLY A 345 -12.28 -13.98 -8.20
C GLY A 345 -13.05 -14.74 -9.27
N ASP A 346 -13.64 -13.99 -10.20
CA ASP A 346 -14.31 -14.54 -11.37
C ASP A 346 -13.31 -14.80 -12.53
N PRO A 347 -13.06 -16.06 -12.93
CA PRO A 347 -12.05 -16.35 -13.95
C PRO A 347 -12.54 -16.17 -15.38
N GLU A 348 -13.86 -16.13 -15.62
CA GLU A 348 -14.44 -16.12 -16.96
C GLU A 348 -15.75 -15.34 -17.04
N ASP A 349 -16.08 -14.87 -18.24
CA ASP A 349 -17.38 -14.32 -18.59
C ASP A 349 -17.90 -14.98 -19.88
N TRP A 350 -19.20 -15.16 -19.97
CA TRP A 350 -19.94 -15.75 -21.07
C TRP A 350 -21.00 -14.77 -21.59
N ILE A 351 -20.80 -14.27 -22.82
CA ILE A 351 -21.73 -13.34 -23.48
C ILE A 351 -22.32 -13.99 -24.73
N ALA A 352 -23.64 -13.95 -24.89
CA ALA A 352 -24.34 -14.47 -26.07
C ALA A 352 -24.81 -13.35 -27.00
N VAL A 353 -24.49 -13.47 -28.28
CA VAL A 353 -25.02 -12.59 -29.34
C VAL A 353 -25.65 -13.42 -30.46
N THR A 354 -26.76 -12.95 -31.02
CA THR A 354 -27.38 -13.56 -32.21
C THR A 354 -27.32 -12.58 -33.38
N PRO A 355 -26.32 -12.68 -34.27
CA PRO A 355 -26.18 -11.80 -35.42
C PRO A 355 -27.15 -12.17 -36.55
N TYR A 356 -27.63 -11.18 -37.30
CA TYR A 356 -28.44 -11.40 -38.50
C TYR A 356 -27.61 -11.51 -39.80
N SER A 357 -26.28 -11.36 -39.69
CA SER A 357 -25.33 -11.38 -40.81
C SER A 357 -24.33 -12.52 -40.63
N GLU A 358 -23.67 -12.90 -41.73
CA GLU A 358 -22.65 -13.96 -41.76
C GLU A 358 -21.29 -13.51 -41.21
N LYS A 359 -21.18 -12.25 -40.77
CA LYS A 359 -19.95 -11.68 -40.22
C LYS A 359 -20.25 -10.79 -39.02
N ILE A 360 -19.39 -10.91 -38.02
CA ILE A 360 -19.31 -9.97 -36.90
C ILE A 360 -17.94 -9.31 -36.85
N LEU A 361 -17.91 -8.08 -36.37
CA LEU A 361 -16.73 -7.34 -35.98
C LEU A 361 -16.62 -7.39 -34.46
N LEU A 362 -15.51 -7.93 -33.99
CA LEU A 362 -15.18 -8.05 -32.58
C LEU A 362 -14.04 -7.10 -32.25
N GLU A 363 -14.24 -6.24 -31.25
CA GLU A 363 -13.25 -5.31 -30.73
C GLU A 363 -13.12 -5.56 -29.22
N VAL A 364 -11.89 -5.75 -28.74
CA VAL A 364 -11.60 -5.99 -27.32
C VAL A 364 -10.57 -4.99 -26.84
N SER A 365 -10.86 -4.26 -25.77
CA SER A 365 -9.91 -3.37 -25.10
C SER A 365 -9.87 -3.69 -23.62
N CYS A 366 -8.69 -3.74 -23.01
CA CYS A 366 -8.57 -4.06 -21.58
C CYS A 366 -7.60 -3.13 -20.84
N SER A 367 -7.72 -3.11 -19.52
CA SER A 367 -6.82 -2.47 -18.57
C SER A 367 -6.46 -3.48 -17.49
N GLY A 368 -5.17 -3.59 -17.16
CA GLY A 368 -4.64 -4.64 -16.29
C GLY A 368 -3.89 -5.70 -17.09
N SER A 369 -4.13 -6.98 -16.80
CA SER A 369 -3.55 -8.10 -17.54
C SER A 369 -4.26 -8.33 -18.88
N ASP A 370 -3.64 -9.11 -19.79
CA ASP A 370 -4.31 -9.58 -21.00
C ASP A 370 -5.45 -10.57 -20.68
N VAL A 371 -6.47 -10.62 -21.53
CA VAL A 371 -7.55 -11.62 -21.50
C VAL A 371 -7.45 -12.52 -22.73
N LEU A 372 -7.97 -13.74 -22.62
CA LEU A 372 -8.18 -14.64 -23.74
C LEU A 372 -9.65 -14.59 -24.15
N VAL A 373 -9.93 -14.43 -25.44
CA VAL A 373 -11.30 -14.46 -25.97
C VAL A 373 -11.45 -15.59 -26.98
N GLU A 374 -12.41 -16.47 -26.71
CA GLU A 374 -12.81 -17.58 -27.57
C GLU A 374 -14.25 -17.39 -28.03
N LEU A 375 -14.56 -17.82 -29.26
CA LEU A 375 -15.92 -17.75 -29.79
C LEU A 375 -16.41 -19.15 -30.10
N MET A 376 -17.64 -19.45 -29.67
CA MET A 376 -18.31 -20.72 -29.90
C MET A 376 -19.62 -20.51 -30.63
N GLN A 377 -19.90 -21.36 -31.61
CA GLN A 377 -21.17 -21.39 -32.31
C GLN A 377 -21.62 -22.85 -32.43
N SER A 378 -22.87 -23.13 -32.08
CA SER A 378 -23.43 -24.50 -32.09
C SER A 378 -22.59 -25.52 -31.29
N GLY A 379 -21.94 -25.07 -30.21
CA GLY A 379 -21.09 -25.90 -29.36
C GLY A 379 -19.71 -26.23 -29.93
N GLN A 380 -19.26 -25.56 -31.00
CA GLN A 380 -17.92 -25.72 -31.58
C GLN A 380 -17.16 -24.40 -31.55
N PRO A 381 -15.84 -24.41 -31.24
CA PRO A 381 -15.02 -23.21 -31.30
C PRO A 381 -14.81 -22.74 -32.74
N LEU A 382 -14.91 -21.43 -32.96
CA LEU A 382 -14.64 -20.81 -34.26
C LEU A 382 -13.12 -20.66 -34.44
N ALA A 383 -12.54 -21.48 -35.33
CA ALA A 383 -11.09 -21.62 -35.55
C ALA A 383 -10.36 -20.34 -36.02
N THR A 384 -11.06 -19.22 -36.24
CA THR A 384 -10.47 -17.93 -36.67
C THR A 384 -9.88 -17.14 -35.49
N VAL A 385 -10.00 -17.65 -34.27
CA VAL A 385 -9.77 -16.87 -33.04
C VAL A 385 -8.84 -17.61 -32.10
N SER A 386 -7.54 -17.72 -32.43
CA SER A 386 -6.61 -18.48 -31.58
C SER A 386 -5.95 -17.65 -30.47
N GLU A 387 -5.81 -16.33 -30.59
CA GLU A 387 -5.35 -15.45 -29.50
C GLU A 387 -5.83 -14.01 -29.74
N ILE A 388 -7.04 -13.66 -29.29
CA ILE A 388 -7.42 -12.24 -29.22
C ILE A 388 -6.78 -11.64 -27.97
N ARG A 389 -5.83 -10.72 -28.18
CA ARG A 389 -5.23 -9.92 -27.12
C ARG A 389 -5.93 -8.57 -26.99
N CYS A 390 -5.75 -7.93 -25.84
CA CYS A 390 -6.29 -6.62 -25.59
C CYS A 390 -5.80 -5.61 -26.66
N GLY A 391 -6.74 -4.82 -27.20
CA GLY A 391 -6.51 -3.89 -28.31
C GLY A 391 -6.72 -4.48 -29.71
N SER A 392 -7.12 -5.74 -29.84
CA SER A 392 -7.36 -6.38 -31.13
C SER A 392 -8.75 -6.07 -31.71
N GLN A 393 -8.82 -6.01 -33.03
CA GLN A 393 -10.07 -5.93 -33.80
C GLN A 393 -10.07 -7.02 -34.87
N LEU A 394 -11.11 -7.86 -34.89
CA LEU A 394 -11.19 -9.03 -35.76
C LEU A 394 -12.56 -9.14 -36.43
N VAL A 395 -12.55 -9.48 -37.72
CA VAL A 395 -13.76 -9.87 -38.45
C VAL A 395 -13.88 -11.39 -38.39
N VAL A 396 -14.95 -11.88 -37.76
CA VAL A 396 -15.19 -13.31 -37.56
C VAL A 396 -16.36 -13.76 -38.45
N PRO A 397 -16.17 -14.79 -39.30
CA PRO A 397 -17.28 -15.41 -40.03
C PRO A 397 -18.14 -16.23 -39.06
N VAL A 398 -19.46 -16.07 -39.16
CA VAL A 398 -20.45 -16.71 -38.28
C VAL A 398 -21.67 -17.14 -39.09
N GLU A 399 -22.45 -18.09 -38.60
CA GLU A 399 -23.78 -18.38 -39.16
C GLU A 399 -24.78 -17.31 -38.72
N SER A 400 -25.56 -16.80 -39.68
CA SER A 400 -26.64 -15.84 -39.40
C SER A 400 -27.79 -16.50 -38.63
N ASP A 401 -28.45 -15.71 -37.79
CA ASP A 401 -29.59 -16.10 -36.94
C ASP A 401 -29.31 -17.27 -35.97
N GLN A 402 -28.03 -17.61 -35.74
CA GLN A 402 -27.56 -18.57 -34.76
C GLN A 402 -26.83 -17.87 -33.62
N ALA A 403 -26.99 -18.36 -32.38
CA ALA A 403 -26.32 -17.77 -31.23
C ALA A 403 -24.81 -18.03 -31.28
N VAL A 404 -24.03 -16.99 -31.07
CA VAL A 404 -22.58 -17.02 -30.90
C VAL A 404 -22.30 -16.69 -29.44
N LEU A 405 -21.62 -17.61 -28.76
CA LEU A 405 -21.10 -17.41 -27.42
C LEU A 405 -19.70 -16.81 -27.51
N VAL A 406 -19.46 -15.74 -26.78
CA VAL A 406 -18.17 -15.11 -26.58
C VAL A 406 -17.75 -15.45 -25.16
N HIS A 407 -16.68 -16.23 -25.04
CA HIS A 407 -16.07 -16.60 -23.78
C HIS A 407 -14.82 -15.74 -23.57
N VAL A 408 -14.79 -14.99 -22.47
CA VAL A 408 -13.66 -14.18 -22.07
C VAL A 408 -13.06 -14.81 -20.82
N SER A 409 -11.75 -15.05 -20.78
CA SER A 409 -11.10 -15.66 -19.62
C SER A 409 -9.84 -14.91 -19.21
N ALA A 410 -9.55 -14.91 -17.90
CA ALA A 410 -8.36 -14.30 -17.36
C ALA A 410 -7.11 -15.13 -17.69
N LEU A 411 -6.02 -14.47 -18.13
CA LEU A 411 -4.76 -15.14 -18.41
C LEU A 411 -4.02 -15.46 -17.10
N ALA A 412 -3.75 -16.74 -16.84
CA ALA A 412 -3.00 -17.19 -15.68
C ALA A 412 -1.48 -17.06 -15.92
N ASP A 413 -0.84 -16.08 -15.29
CA ASP A 413 0.61 -15.83 -15.38
C ASP A 413 1.38 -16.24 -14.10
N GLY A 414 0.70 -16.82 -13.12
CA GLY A 414 1.27 -17.26 -11.85
C GLY A 414 1.23 -16.19 -10.74
N LEU A 415 0.79 -14.97 -11.04
CA LEU A 415 0.42 -13.94 -10.07
C LEU A 415 -1.10 -13.71 -10.10
N GLN A 416 -1.64 -12.91 -9.17
CA GLN A 416 -3.04 -12.52 -9.24
C GLN A 416 -3.22 -11.56 -10.43
N SER A 417 -3.76 -12.05 -11.53
CA SER A 417 -4.11 -11.25 -12.70
C SER A 417 -5.54 -10.74 -12.56
N TYR A 418 -5.73 -9.46 -12.86
CA TYR A 418 -7.03 -8.80 -12.93
C TYR A 418 -7.07 -7.99 -14.21
N SER A 419 -8.17 -8.09 -14.93
CA SER A 419 -8.38 -7.44 -16.20
C SER A 419 -9.78 -6.86 -16.24
N SER A 420 -9.88 -5.54 -16.34
CA SER A 420 -11.12 -4.88 -16.74
C SER A 420 -11.14 -4.77 -18.26
N TYR A 421 -12.21 -5.20 -18.92
CA TYR A 421 -12.29 -5.21 -20.37
C TYR A 421 -13.61 -4.61 -20.89
N THR A 422 -13.52 -4.05 -22.10
CA THR A 422 -14.67 -3.64 -22.89
C THR A 422 -14.70 -4.51 -24.15
N LEU A 423 -15.80 -5.26 -24.28
CA LEU A 423 -16.12 -6.07 -25.44
C LEU A 423 -17.11 -5.32 -26.32
N LYS A 424 -16.77 -5.10 -27.57
CA LYS A 424 -17.68 -4.55 -28.57
C LYS A 424 -17.87 -5.55 -29.71
N VAL A 425 -19.12 -5.96 -29.90
CA VAL A 425 -19.51 -6.90 -30.96
C VAL A 425 -20.50 -6.20 -31.88
N SER A 426 -20.20 -6.13 -33.17
CA SER A 426 -21.10 -5.52 -34.16
C SER A 426 -21.35 -6.46 -35.32
N THR A 427 -22.57 -6.50 -35.85
CA THR A 427 -22.82 -7.16 -37.14
C THR A 427 -22.37 -6.25 -38.27
N ILE A 428 -21.66 -6.82 -39.25
CA ILE A 428 -21.26 -6.13 -40.49
C ILE A 428 -21.82 -6.87 -41.72
N GLN A 429 -22.01 -6.15 -42.83
CA GLN A 429 -22.51 -6.70 -44.09
C GLN A 429 -21.39 -7.11 -45.03
#